data_AF-A0A256JIX1-F1
#
_entry.id   AF-A0A256JIX1-F1
#
_cell.length_a   1.000
_cell.length_b   1.000
_cell.length_c   1.000
_cell.angle_alpha   90.00
_cell.angle_beta   90.00
_cell.angle_gamma   90.00
#
_symmetry.space_group_name_H-M   'P 1'
#
loop_
_entity.id
_entity.type
_entity.pdbx_description
1 polymer ?
#
loop_
_entity_poly.entity_id
_entity_poly.type
_entity_poly.pdbx_seq_one_letter_code
_entity_poly.pdbx_strand_id
1 'polypeptide(L)'
;MQTETWIERLLIDQLTTHDRRYKHDYAGVEKTTDDLVVACTQLDAITTEGGSEEPPLEELLSMDSEFGPEVETALQTLQERGLVECVGERERSGPSFESGDYGTTTLWKPTVEGRAEARAIREAYSDEVETLADSHGEEFEEFREEIVSVARTYGILPSDVE
;
A
#
# COMPACT_ATOMS: atom_id res chain seq x y z
N MET A 1 1.84 17.57 2.06
CA MET A 1 2.24 16.26 1.51
C MET A 1 3.12 16.48 0.30
N GLN A 2 4.17 15.67 0.18
CA GLN A 2 5.07 15.59 -0.96
C GLN A 2 4.61 14.54 -1.99
N THR A 3 3.73 13.63 -1.57
CA THR A 3 3.12 12.60 -2.43
C THR A 3 1.92 13.14 -3.20
N GLU A 4 1.86 12.83 -4.48
CA GLU A 4 0.88 13.37 -5.42
C GLU A 4 -0.22 12.36 -5.77
N THR A 5 0.15 11.08 -5.87
CA THR A 5 -0.75 10.00 -6.27
C THR A 5 -1.11 9.09 -5.10
N TRP A 6 -2.23 8.39 -5.21
CA TRP A 6 -2.60 7.37 -4.21
C TRP A 6 -1.59 6.20 -4.18
N ILE A 7 -0.99 5.86 -5.33
CA ILE A 7 0.06 4.85 -5.43
C ILE A 7 1.26 5.28 -4.58
N GLU A 8 1.78 6.50 -4.78
CA GLU A 8 2.89 7.03 -3.97
C GLU A 8 2.60 7.00 -2.46
N ARG A 9 1.38 7.40 -2.07
CA ARG A 9 0.95 7.39 -0.66
C ARG A 9 0.90 5.97 -0.11
N LEU A 10 0.35 5.03 -0.87
CA LEU A 10 0.27 3.62 -0.49
C LEU A 10 1.64 2.98 -0.35
N LEU A 11 2.57 3.24 -1.27
CA LEU A 11 3.93 2.70 -1.19
C LEU A 11 4.62 3.16 0.11
N ILE A 12 4.52 4.45 0.43
CA ILE A 12 5.07 5.01 1.67
C ILE A 12 4.37 4.45 2.91
N ASP A 13 3.04 4.35 2.89
CA ASP A 13 2.28 3.76 3.99
C ASP A 13 2.73 2.32 4.22
N GLN A 14 2.75 1.48 3.19
CA GLN A 14 3.13 0.07 3.29
C GLN A 14 4.58 -0.13 3.78
N LEU A 15 5.52 0.70 3.34
CA LEU A 15 6.91 0.65 3.81
C LEU A 15 7.05 1.02 5.30
N THR A 16 6.05 1.69 5.88
CA THR A 16 6.04 2.15 7.27
C THR A 16 4.97 1.47 8.15
N THR A 17 4.09 0.67 7.54
CA THR A 17 3.09 -0.16 8.22
C THR A 17 3.78 -1.41 8.74
N HIS A 18 3.76 -1.57 10.06
CA HIS A 18 4.46 -2.67 10.73
C HIS A 18 3.70 -3.97 10.55
N ASP A 19 4.41 -5.09 10.47
CA ASP A 19 3.81 -6.39 10.80
C ASP A 19 3.37 -6.35 12.27
N ARG A 20 2.05 -6.42 12.52
CA ARG A 20 1.43 -6.44 13.86
C ARG A 20 2.03 -7.53 14.77
N ARG A 21 2.80 -8.49 14.25
CA ARG A 21 3.49 -9.55 14.99
C ARG A 21 4.77 -9.10 15.70
N TYR A 22 5.38 -7.97 15.35
CA TYR A 22 6.61 -7.47 15.98
C TYR A 22 6.32 -6.37 17.01
N LYS A 23 6.38 -6.75 18.30
CA LYS A 23 6.00 -5.90 19.45
C LYS A 23 6.97 -4.77 19.80
N HIS A 24 8.16 -4.74 19.19
CA HIS A 24 9.24 -3.81 19.54
C HIS A 24 10.10 -3.49 18.33
N ASP A 25 9.76 -2.45 17.58
CA ASP A 25 10.67 -1.42 17.03
C ASP A 25 9.98 -0.64 15.90
N TYR A 26 10.10 0.68 15.94
CA TYR A 26 9.59 1.62 14.91
C TYR A 26 10.47 1.63 13.63
N ALA A 27 11.08 0.49 13.29
CA ALA A 27 11.93 0.35 12.13
C ALA A 27 11.07 -0.05 10.93
N GLY A 28 11.05 0.79 9.88
CA GLY A 28 10.29 0.52 8.66
C GLY A 28 10.57 -0.87 8.09
N VAL A 29 9.58 -1.44 7.41
CA VAL A 29 9.66 -2.80 6.88
C VAL A 29 10.34 -2.75 5.52
N GLU A 30 11.27 -3.67 5.30
CA GLU A 30 11.77 -3.99 3.96
C GLU A 30 10.65 -4.64 3.16
N LYS A 31 10.19 -3.98 2.10
CA LYS A 31 9.24 -4.58 1.15
C LYS A 31 9.85 -4.70 -0.22
N THR A 32 9.47 -5.75 -0.92
CA THR A 32 9.86 -5.94 -2.32
C THR A 32 8.95 -5.15 -3.24
N THR A 33 9.39 -4.86 -4.46
CA THR A 33 8.51 -4.29 -5.49
C THR A 33 7.26 -5.16 -5.68
N ASP A 34 7.41 -6.48 -5.66
CA ASP A 34 6.29 -7.43 -5.82
C ASP A 34 5.27 -7.28 -4.67
N ASP A 35 5.72 -7.18 -3.42
CA ASP A 35 4.82 -6.95 -2.26
C ASP A 35 4.02 -5.64 -2.39
N LEU A 36 4.63 -4.63 -3.00
CA LEU A 36 4.05 -3.31 -3.19
C LEU A 36 3.05 -3.28 -4.35
N VAL A 37 3.32 -4.03 -5.42
CA VAL A 37 2.36 -4.28 -6.51
C VAL A 37 1.12 -4.97 -5.97
N VAL A 38 1.27 -6.02 -5.16
CA VAL A 38 0.14 -6.71 -4.50
C VAL A 38 -0.70 -5.74 -3.67
N ALA A 39 -0.07 -4.83 -2.91
CA ALA A 39 -0.80 -3.84 -2.13
C ALA A 39 -1.61 -2.86 -3.01
N CYS A 40 -1.05 -2.40 -4.14
CA CYS A 40 -1.76 -1.56 -5.10
C CYS A 40 -2.97 -2.28 -5.68
N THR A 41 -2.78 -3.53 -6.10
CA THR A 41 -3.84 -4.41 -6.60
C THR A 41 -4.96 -4.58 -5.58
N GLN A 42 -4.62 -4.81 -4.30
CA GLN A 42 -5.60 -4.94 -3.23
C GLN A 42 -6.42 -3.66 -3.02
N LEU A 43 -5.77 -2.50 -2.96
CA LEU A 43 -6.49 -1.23 -2.77
C LEU A 43 -7.37 -0.90 -3.98
N ASP A 44 -6.91 -1.20 -5.20
CA ASP A 44 -7.72 -1.01 -6.38
C ASP A 44 -8.96 -1.92 -6.37
N ALA A 45 -8.79 -3.21 -6.07
CA ALA A 45 -9.89 -4.17 -5.98
C ALA A 45 -10.96 -3.71 -4.96
N ILE A 46 -10.55 -3.29 -3.76
CA ILE A 46 -11.45 -2.81 -2.71
C ILE A 46 -12.26 -1.57 -3.15
N THR A 47 -11.68 -0.74 -4.02
CA THR A 47 -12.24 0.57 -4.38
C THR A 47 -12.95 0.58 -5.73
N THR A 48 -12.71 -0.42 -6.58
CA THR A 48 -13.33 -0.57 -7.90
C THR A 48 -14.52 -1.54 -7.87
N GLU A 49 -14.48 -2.59 -7.04
CA GLU A 49 -15.60 -3.52 -6.85
C GLU A 49 -16.17 -3.38 -5.44
N GLY A 50 -17.44 -2.99 -5.34
CA GLY A 50 -18.17 -2.97 -4.08
C GLY A 50 -18.29 -4.37 -3.48
N GLY A 51 -17.31 -4.79 -2.68
CA GLY A 51 -17.42 -5.86 -1.69
C GLY A 51 -16.84 -7.24 -2.05
N SER A 52 -15.79 -7.60 -1.30
CA SER A 52 -15.65 -8.89 -0.59
C SER A 52 -15.28 -10.19 -1.32
N GLU A 53 -14.88 -10.20 -2.58
CA GLU A 53 -14.24 -11.41 -3.14
C GLU A 53 -12.76 -11.12 -3.42
N GLU A 54 -11.87 -11.80 -2.69
CA GLU A 54 -10.45 -11.81 -3.04
C GLU A 54 -10.33 -12.30 -4.49
N PRO A 55 -9.73 -11.52 -5.40
CA PRO A 55 -9.69 -11.89 -6.81
C PRO A 55 -8.99 -13.25 -6.97
N PRO A 56 -9.50 -14.13 -7.85
CA PRO A 56 -8.86 -15.41 -8.13
C PRO A 56 -7.39 -15.22 -8.53
N LEU A 57 -6.56 -16.22 -8.23
CA LEU A 57 -5.10 -16.18 -8.46
C LEU A 57 -4.72 -15.76 -9.89
N GLU A 58 -5.52 -16.13 -10.89
CA GLU A 58 -5.31 -15.78 -12.30
C GLU A 58 -5.53 -14.27 -12.59
N GLU A 59 -6.41 -13.64 -11.83
CA GLU A 59 -6.72 -12.21 -11.92
C GLU A 59 -5.69 -11.39 -11.14
N LEU A 60 -5.24 -11.88 -9.98
CA LEU A 60 -4.08 -11.32 -9.25
C LEU A 60 -2.81 -11.31 -10.14
N LEU A 61 -2.52 -12.42 -10.82
CA LEU A 61 -1.38 -12.52 -11.75
C LEU A 61 -1.50 -11.59 -12.97
N SER A 62 -2.73 -11.24 -13.35
CA SER A 62 -2.99 -10.32 -14.46
C SER A 62 -2.88 -8.85 -14.01
N MET A 63 -3.35 -8.53 -12.81
CA MET A 63 -3.24 -7.20 -12.19
C MET A 63 -1.79 -6.87 -11.78
N ASP A 64 -1.00 -7.87 -11.40
CA ASP A 64 0.46 -7.73 -11.21
C ASP A 64 1.15 -7.19 -12.48
N SER A 65 0.61 -7.53 -13.67
CA SER A 65 1.13 -7.02 -14.95
C SER A 65 0.69 -5.58 -15.24
N GLU A 66 -0.43 -5.13 -14.69
CA GLU A 66 -0.94 -3.78 -14.90
C GLU A 66 -0.25 -2.78 -13.99
N PHE A 67 -0.06 -3.06 -12.70
CA PHE A 67 0.52 -2.10 -11.75
C PHE A 67 2.04 -2.14 -11.64
N GLY A 68 2.71 -3.17 -12.17
CA GLY A 68 4.17 -3.29 -12.16
C GLY A 68 4.89 -2.01 -12.61
N PRO A 69 4.65 -1.49 -13.84
CA PRO A 69 5.37 -0.33 -14.33
C PRO A 69 5.04 0.99 -13.58
N GLU A 70 3.81 1.16 -13.12
CA GLU A 70 3.35 2.31 -12.34
C GLU A 70 4.01 2.32 -10.96
N VAL A 71 4.10 1.15 -10.31
CA VAL A 71 4.77 1.01 -9.01
C VAL A 71 6.26 1.27 -9.15
N GLU A 72 6.92 0.75 -10.19
CA GLU A 72 8.34 1.04 -10.45
C GLU A 72 8.57 2.55 -10.69
N THR A 73 7.70 3.19 -11.48
CA THR A 73 7.78 4.63 -11.76
C THR A 73 7.56 5.45 -10.49
N ALA A 74 6.59 5.07 -9.67
CA ALA A 74 6.30 5.73 -8.40
C ALA A 74 7.47 5.54 -7.41
N LEU A 75 8.04 4.34 -7.30
CA LEU A 75 9.21 4.07 -6.45
C LEU A 75 10.42 4.91 -6.88
N GLN A 76 10.67 5.02 -8.19
CA GLN A 76 11.73 5.88 -8.70
C GLN A 76 11.46 7.35 -8.33
N THR A 77 10.24 7.83 -8.50
CA THR A 77 9.84 9.20 -8.13
C THR A 77 10.03 9.47 -6.63
N LEU A 78 9.62 8.52 -5.79
CA LEU A 78 9.79 8.59 -4.34
C LEU A 78 11.27 8.56 -3.93
N GLN A 79 12.09 7.78 -4.64
CA GLN A 79 13.53 7.72 -4.41
C GLN A 79 14.21 9.04 -4.80
N GLU A 80 13.84 9.63 -5.94
CA GLU A 80 14.33 10.93 -6.39
C GLU A 80 13.95 12.05 -5.41
N ARG A 81 12.80 11.93 -4.75
CA ARG A 81 12.33 12.83 -3.66
C ARG A 81 12.97 12.52 -2.31
N GLY A 82 13.76 11.44 -2.19
CA GLY A 82 14.41 11.04 -0.95
C GLY A 82 13.47 10.50 0.12
N LEU A 83 12.30 9.99 -0.27
CA LEU A 83 11.30 9.41 0.64
C LEU A 83 11.50 7.90 0.84
N VAL A 84 12.07 7.23 -0.16
CA VAL A 84 12.44 5.81 -0.09
C VAL A 84 13.85 5.58 -0.59
N GLU A 85 14.45 4.46 -0.22
CA GLU A 85 15.76 4.02 -0.70
C GLU A 85 15.73 2.55 -1.10
N CYS A 86 16.44 2.23 -2.19
CA CYS A 86 16.71 0.85 -2.58
C CYS A 86 17.86 0.29 -1.72
N VAL A 87 17.60 -0.82 -1.03
CA VAL A 87 18.56 -1.43 -0.09
C VAL A 87 19.17 -2.74 -0.60
N GLY A 88 18.74 -3.21 -1.77
CA GLY A 88 19.29 -4.38 -2.43
C GLY A 88 18.27 -5.13 -3.28
N GLU A 89 18.57 -6.38 -3.55
CA GLU A 89 17.73 -7.30 -4.31
C GLU A 89 17.50 -8.59 -3.50
N ARG A 90 16.34 -9.20 -3.65
CA ARG A 90 15.99 -10.50 -3.06
C ARG A 90 15.56 -11.45 -4.16
N GLU A 91 15.90 -12.73 -4.03
CA GLU A 91 15.41 -13.78 -4.91
C GLU A 91 13.88 -13.85 -4.85
N ARG A 92 13.24 -13.78 -6.01
CA ARG A 92 11.79 -13.92 -6.13
C ARG A 92 11.42 -15.35 -5.76
N SER A 93 10.51 -15.49 -4.80
CA SER A 93 9.98 -16.80 -4.43
C SER A 93 8.93 -17.20 -5.47
N GLY A 94 9.20 -18.29 -6.20
CA GLY A 94 8.19 -18.90 -7.05
C GLY A 94 7.15 -19.68 -6.27
N PRO A 95 6.08 -20.14 -6.95
CA PRO A 95 5.11 -21.05 -6.35
C PRO A 95 5.79 -22.27 -5.73
N SER A 96 5.33 -22.68 -4.54
CA SER A 96 5.95 -23.71 -3.70
C SER A 96 6.05 -25.10 -4.35
N PHE A 97 5.34 -25.33 -5.46
CA PHE A 97 5.27 -26.59 -6.20
C PHE A 97 6.14 -26.62 -7.47
N GLU A 98 6.76 -25.51 -7.87
CA GLU A 98 7.73 -25.47 -8.98
C GLU A 98 9.10 -25.01 -8.51
N SER A 99 10.12 -25.78 -8.90
CA SER A 99 11.52 -25.38 -8.73
C SER A 99 11.95 -24.64 -10.00
N GLY A 100 12.14 -23.33 -9.90
CA GLY A 100 12.54 -22.47 -11.00
C GLY A 100 13.36 -21.29 -10.52
N ASP A 101 14.14 -20.69 -11.41
CA ASP A 101 14.74 -19.36 -11.20
C ASP A 101 13.70 -18.31 -11.63
N TYR A 102 13.12 -17.63 -10.65
CA TYR A 102 12.09 -16.61 -10.85
C TYR A 102 12.69 -15.19 -10.90
N GLY A 103 14.02 -15.09 -10.91
CA GLY A 103 14.77 -13.83 -10.90
C GLY A 103 14.82 -13.17 -9.53
N THR A 104 15.15 -11.88 -9.53
CA THR A 104 15.25 -11.05 -8.32
C THR A 104 14.22 -9.94 -8.35
N THR A 105 13.84 -9.46 -7.17
CA THR A 105 12.97 -8.29 -6.97
C THR A 105 13.67 -7.28 -6.07
N THR A 106 13.47 -6.00 -6.35
CA THR A 106 14.13 -4.89 -5.66
C THR A 106 13.56 -4.70 -4.27
N LEU A 107 14.43 -4.43 -3.30
CA LEU A 107 14.09 -4.26 -1.90
C LEU A 107 14.14 -2.79 -1.51
N TRP A 108 13.09 -2.30 -0.83
CA TRP A 108 12.92 -0.89 -0.51
C TRP A 108 12.75 -0.65 0.98
N LYS A 109 13.22 0.51 1.44
CA LYS A 109 12.98 1.03 2.80
C LYS A 109 12.52 2.49 2.78
N PRO A 110 11.76 2.92 3.79
CA PRO A 110 11.45 4.33 3.95
C PRO A 110 12.64 5.07 4.58
N THR A 111 12.89 6.29 4.11
CA THR A 111 13.82 7.23 4.76
C THR A 111 13.18 7.86 6.01
N VAL A 112 13.90 8.75 6.70
CA VAL A 112 13.33 9.52 7.82
C VAL A 112 12.21 10.44 7.31
N GLU A 113 12.43 11.05 6.16
CA GLU A 113 11.51 11.93 5.44
C GLU A 113 10.29 11.15 4.96
N GLY A 114 10.49 9.94 4.40
CA GLY A 114 9.39 9.05 4.04
C GLY A 114 8.51 8.66 5.24
N ARG A 115 9.11 8.42 6.42
CA ARG A 115 8.35 8.19 7.65
C ARG A 115 7.55 9.41 8.11
N ALA A 116 8.10 10.61 7.95
CA ALA A 116 7.38 11.84 8.26
C ALA A 116 6.21 12.08 7.30
N GLU A 117 6.40 11.80 6.02
CA GLU A 117 5.35 11.86 5.00
C GLU A 117 4.25 10.82 5.29
N ALA A 118 4.60 9.58 5.63
CA ALA A 118 3.64 8.55 6.04
C ALA A 118 2.78 9.01 7.22
N ARG A 119 3.39 9.64 8.22
CA ARG A 119 2.65 10.19 9.37
C ARG A 119 1.69 11.28 8.93
N ALA A 120 2.13 12.21 8.08
CA ALA A 120 1.26 13.28 7.59
C ALA A 120 0.06 12.75 6.78
N ILE A 121 0.27 11.70 5.98
CA ILE A 121 -0.81 11.00 5.26
C ILE A 121 -1.82 10.40 6.24
N ARG A 122 -1.36 9.65 7.25
CA ARG A 122 -2.23 9.01 8.24
C ARG A 122 -2.99 10.01 9.12
N GLU A 123 -2.35 11.11 9.50
CA GLU A 123 -2.99 12.19 10.25
C GLU A 123 -4.11 12.82 9.39
N ALA A 124 -3.83 13.17 8.14
CA ALA A 124 -4.84 13.74 7.24
C ALA A 124 -6.01 12.76 6.96
N TYR A 125 -5.72 11.47 6.77
CA TYR A 125 -6.74 10.45 6.65
C TYR A 125 -7.61 10.33 7.91
N SER A 126 -6.99 10.33 9.08
CA SER A 126 -7.71 10.24 10.36
C SER A 126 -8.63 11.44 10.57
N ASP A 127 -8.17 12.65 10.26
CA ASP A 127 -8.97 13.88 10.37
C ASP A 127 -10.19 13.84 9.42
N GLU A 128 -10.02 13.30 8.21
CA GLU A 128 -11.10 13.17 7.23
C GLU A 128 -12.11 12.07 7.61
N VAL A 129 -11.63 10.95 8.15
CA VAL A 129 -12.49 9.89 8.71
C VAL A 129 -13.28 10.39 9.92
N GLU A 130 -12.67 11.15 10.83
CA GLU A 130 -13.38 11.75 11.97
C GLU A 130 -14.48 12.72 11.50
N THR A 131 -14.16 13.56 10.51
CA THR A 131 -15.14 14.47 9.90
C THR A 131 -16.31 13.72 9.25
N LEU A 132 -16.03 12.61 8.57
CA LEU A 132 -17.03 11.74 7.95
C LEU A 132 -17.91 11.05 9.01
N ALA A 133 -17.30 10.60 10.10
CA ALA A 133 -17.99 9.96 11.21
C ALA A 133 -18.93 10.95 11.91
N ASP A 134 -18.51 12.19 12.08
CA ASP A 134 -19.32 13.26 12.67
C ASP A 134 -20.51 13.68 11.78
N SER A 135 -20.39 13.58 10.46
CA SER A 135 -21.44 14.02 9.53
C SER A 135 -22.51 12.96 9.28
N HIS A 136 -22.11 11.70 9.06
CA HIS A 136 -23.04 10.61 8.74
C HIS A 136 -23.33 9.72 9.94
N GLY A 137 -22.39 9.53 10.87
CA GLY A 137 -22.38 8.43 11.84
C GLY A 137 -21.77 7.17 11.24
N GLU A 138 -20.88 6.49 11.98
CA GLU A 138 -20.13 5.31 11.47
C GLU A 138 -21.03 4.12 11.07
N GLU A 139 -22.27 4.09 11.55
CA GLU A 139 -23.23 3.02 11.30
C GLU A 139 -23.97 3.13 9.95
N PHE A 140 -23.78 4.22 9.22
CA PHE A 140 -24.50 4.48 7.98
C PHE A 140 -23.77 3.96 6.75
N GLU A 141 -24.54 3.51 5.76
CA GLU A 141 -24.03 3.02 4.47
C GLU A 141 -23.25 4.11 3.72
N GLU A 142 -23.69 5.37 3.83
CA GLU A 142 -23.00 6.54 3.26
C GLU A 142 -21.57 6.68 3.81
N PHE A 143 -21.36 6.48 5.11
CA PHE A 143 -20.02 6.46 5.72
C PHE A 143 -19.17 5.32 5.13
N ARG A 144 -19.75 4.13 4.95
CA ARG A 144 -19.04 2.97 4.40
C ARG A 144 -18.65 3.13 2.93
N GLU A 145 -19.49 3.77 2.13
CA GLU A 145 -19.17 4.07 0.74
C GLU A 145 -18.09 5.16 0.63
N GLU A 146 -18.23 6.23 1.42
CA GLU A 146 -17.30 7.36 1.38
C GLU A 146 -15.93 7.01 1.97
N ILE A 147 -15.85 6.18 3.02
CA ILE A 147 -14.56 5.83 3.63
C ILE A 147 -13.64 5.04 2.69
N VAL A 148 -14.20 4.26 1.76
CA VAL A 148 -13.43 3.55 0.73
C VAL A 148 -12.82 4.55 -0.26
N SER A 149 -13.57 5.58 -0.65
CA SER A 149 -13.07 6.67 -1.50
C SER A 149 -11.97 7.49 -0.80
N VAL A 150 -12.16 7.78 0.49
CA VAL A 150 -11.16 8.46 1.33
C VAL A 150 -9.90 7.59 1.45
N ALA A 151 -10.05 6.28 1.71
CA ALA A 151 -8.94 5.33 1.78
C ALA A 151 -8.14 5.29 0.47
N ARG A 152 -8.82 5.26 -0.69
CA ARG A 152 -8.17 5.38 -2.00
C ARG A 152 -7.41 6.70 -2.13
N THR A 153 -8.01 7.82 -1.74
CA THR A 153 -7.40 9.14 -1.84
C THR A 153 -6.08 9.21 -1.07
N TYR A 154 -6.05 8.66 0.14
CA TYR A 154 -4.85 8.66 0.98
C TYR A 154 -3.93 7.45 0.78
N GLY A 155 -4.25 6.53 -0.14
CA GLY A 155 -3.46 5.32 -0.36
C GLY A 155 -3.37 4.45 0.87
N ILE A 156 -4.42 4.38 1.69
CA ILE A 156 -4.43 3.56 2.90
C ILE A 156 -5.24 2.32 2.61
N LEU A 157 -4.63 1.15 2.82
CA LEU A 157 -5.38 -0.10 2.84
C LEU A 157 -6.27 -0.09 4.09
N PRO A 158 -7.61 -0.06 3.94
CA PRO A 158 -8.49 -0.22 5.08
C PRO A 158 -8.22 -1.61 5.64
N SER A 159 -7.61 -1.69 6.81
CA SER A 159 -7.51 -2.97 7.51
C SER A 159 -8.93 -3.46 7.76
N ASP A 160 -9.20 -4.73 7.48
CA ASP A 160 -10.44 -5.40 7.89
C ASP A 160 -10.79 -4.91 9.29
N VAL A 161 -11.89 -4.16 9.38
CA VAL A 161 -12.49 -3.79 10.64
C VAL A 161 -13.08 -5.10 11.16
N GLU A 162 -12.26 -5.90 11.84
CA GLU A 162 -12.74 -7.02 12.69
C GLU A 162 -13.46 -6.48 13.92
#